data_AF-A0A0A0LXU8-F1
#
_entry.id   AF-A0A0A0LXU8-F1
#
_cell.length_a   1.000
_cell.length_b   1.000
_cell.length_c   1.000
_cell.angle_alpha   90.00
_cell.angle_beta   90.00
_cell.angle_gamma   90.00
#
_symmetry.space_group_name_H-M   'P 1'
#
loop_
_entity.id
_entity.type
_entity.pdbx_description
1 polymer ?
#
loop_
_entity_poly.entity_id
_entity_poly.type
_entity_poly.pdbx_seq_one_letter_code
_entity_poly.pdbx_strand_id
1 'polypeptide(L)'
;MLKHSPSKKSVLIGALNFPDQYWLYAAVRFKCLLLTNDEMRDHLFQLLGNTFFPQWKEKHQVRLSVSRNGLKLHMPPSYSIVIQESENGSLHVPTTTGDDLETPREWLCATRPTNTSMSGFE
;
A
#
# COMPACT_ATOMS: atom_id res chain seq x y z
N MET A 1 18.15 -12.81 -0.39
CA MET A 1 17.43 -12.74 0.91
C MET A 1 17.84 -11.46 1.63
N LEU A 2 17.30 -10.31 1.23
CA LEU A 2 17.60 -9.02 1.85
C LEU A 2 16.63 -8.80 3.02
N LYS A 3 17.12 -9.01 4.23
CA LYS A 3 16.40 -8.59 5.45
C LYS A 3 16.47 -7.07 5.51
N HIS A 4 15.43 -6.39 5.03
CA HIS A 4 15.29 -4.96 5.24
C HIS A 4 14.99 -4.70 6.73
N SER A 5 15.98 -4.11 7.41
CA SER A 5 15.80 -3.52 8.73
C SER A 5 14.72 -2.44 8.65
N PRO A 6 13.71 -2.42 9.54
CA PRO A 6 12.69 -1.38 9.50
C PRO A 6 13.36 -0.07 9.92
N SER A 7 13.55 0.85 8.96
CA SER A 7 13.89 2.22 9.31
C SER A 7 12.81 2.76 10.24
N LYS A 8 13.22 3.45 11.31
CA LYS A 8 12.28 4.03 12.29
C LYS A 8 11.42 5.07 11.58
N LYS A 9 10.27 4.66 11.05
CA LYS A 9 9.26 5.59 10.52
C LYS A 9 8.47 6.15 11.71
N SER A 10 8.46 7.47 11.84
CA SER A 10 7.61 8.16 12.81
C SER A 10 6.15 7.84 12.51
N VAL A 11 5.35 7.56 13.55
CA VAL A 11 3.91 7.26 13.44
C VAL A 11 3.14 8.39 14.12
N LEU A 12 2.21 8.99 13.39
CA LEU A 12 1.20 9.88 13.95
C LEU A 12 -0.07 9.07 14.22
N ILE A 13 -0.65 9.27 15.40
CA ILE A 13 -1.91 8.63 15.79
C ILE A 13 -3.04 9.60 15.43
N GLY A 14 -3.87 9.24 14.46
CA GLY A 14 -5.12 9.94 14.19
C GLY A 14 -6.11 9.61 15.30
N ALA A 15 -6.43 10.58 16.17
CA ALA A 15 -7.41 10.40 17.23
C ALA A 15 -8.80 10.86 16.74
N LEU A 16 -9.83 10.07 17.05
CA LEU A 16 -11.25 10.22 16.65
C LEU A 16 -11.97 11.47 17.19
N ASN A 17 -11.25 12.49 17.70
CA ASN A 17 -11.88 13.58 18.47
C ASN A 17 -11.33 15.01 18.19
N PHE A 18 -10.52 15.23 17.16
CA PHE A 18 -10.10 16.58 16.69
C PHE A 18 -10.09 16.62 15.16
N PRO A 19 -10.38 17.78 14.51
CA PRO A 19 -10.86 17.81 13.14
C PRO A 19 -9.91 17.13 12.17
N ASP A 20 -10.48 16.31 11.29
CA ASP A 20 -9.80 15.36 10.40
C ASP A 20 -8.66 15.95 9.56
N GLN A 21 -8.69 17.27 9.42
CA GLN A 21 -7.72 18.06 8.69
C GLN A 21 -6.33 18.14 9.35
N TYR A 22 -6.21 18.13 10.68
CA TYR A 22 -4.92 18.40 11.35
C TYR A 22 -3.97 17.21 11.31
N TRP A 23 -4.46 16.02 11.61
CA TRP A 23 -3.64 14.81 11.58
C TRP A 23 -3.25 14.48 10.14
N LEU A 24 -4.12 14.77 9.16
CA LEU A 24 -3.80 14.58 7.74
C LEU A 24 -2.70 15.57 7.31
N TYR A 25 -2.88 16.85 7.63
CA TYR A 25 -1.89 17.88 7.34
C TYR A 25 -0.53 17.52 7.94
N ALA A 26 -0.48 17.11 9.21
CA ALA A 26 0.75 16.70 9.87
C ALA A 26 1.38 15.49 9.16
N ALA A 27 0.61 14.45 8.83
CA ALA A 27 1.12 13.26 8.16
C ALA A 27 1.71 13.57 6.78
N VAL A 28 1.03 14.40 5.99
CA VAL A 28 1.49 14.85 4.68
C VAL A 28 2.74 15.74 4.81
N ARG A 29 2.72 16.71 5.72
CA ARG A 29 3.81 17.67 5.93
C ARG A 29 5.10 17.01 6.40
N PHE A 30 4.98 16.08 7.35
CA PHE A 30 6.12 15.37 7.95
C PHE A 30 6.47 14.06 7.25
N LYS A 31 5.74 13.68 6.19
CA LYS A 31 5.96 12.46 5.39
C LYS A 31 6.05 11.20 6.28
N CYS A 32 5.16 11.11 7.26
CA CYS A 32 5.16 10.06 8.26
C CYS A 32 3.96 9.13 8.13
N LEU A 33 3.99 8.02 8.87
CA LEU A 33 2.89 7.06 8.88
C LEU A 33 1.71 7.64 9.66
N LEU A 34 0.50 7.36 9.20
CA LEU A 34 -0.75 7.75 9.84
C LEU A 34 -1.49 6.50 10.33
N LEU A 35 -1.54 6.31 11.65
CA LEU A 35 -2.34 5.26 12.26
C LEU A 35 -3.79 5.71 12.34
N THR A 36 -4.66 5.11 11.51
CA THR A 36 -6.10 5.34 11.51
C THR A 36 -6.87 4.18 10.87
N ASN A 37 -8.02 3.84 11.46
CA ASN A 37 -8.99 2.91 10.88
C ASN A 37 -10.06 3.63 10.05
N ASP A 38 -9.98 4.96 9.94
CA ASP A 38 -10.89 5.73 9.10
C ASP A 38 -10.65 5.39 7.62
N GLU A 39 -11.74 5.21 6.88
CA GLU A 39 -11.69 4.89 5.46
C GLU A 39 -11.35 6.11 4.59
N MET A 40 -11.50 7.31 5.14
CA MET A 40 -11.26 8.61 4.53
C MET A 40 -12.09 8.80 3.26
N ARG A 41 -13.38 8.43 3.33
CA ARG A 41 -14.33 8.42 2.20
C ARG A 41 -15.25 9.66 2.13
N ASP A 42 -15.17 10.55 3.11
CA ASP A 42 -16.04 11.72 3.19
C ASP A 42 -15.78 12.73 2.05
N HIS A 43 -16.76 13.60 1.81
CA HIS A 43 -16.71 14.64 0.78
C HIS A 43 -15.48 15.56 0.90
N LEU A 44 -14.93 15.73 2.10
CA LEU A 44 -13.68 16.46 2.33
C LEU A 44 -12.50 15.83 1.58
N PHE A 45 -12.41 14.49 1.57
CA PHE A 45 -11.31 13.78 0.92
C PHE A 45 -11.46 13.71 -0.60
N GLN A 46 -12.68 13.83 -1.12
CA GLN A 46 -12.92 13.94 -2.56
C GLN A 46 -12.27 15.20 -3.15
N LEU A 47 -12.12 16.26 -2.35
CA LEU A 47 -11.46 17.51 -2.76
C LEU A 47 -9.95 17.34 -2.96
N LEU A 48 -9.32 16.32 -2.35
CA LEU A 48 -7.88 16.05 -2.44
C LEU A 48 -7.49 15.35 -3.76
N GLY A 49 -8.46 15.07 -4.62
CA GLY A 49 -8.26 14.48 -5.93
C GLY A 49 -8.23 12.95 -5.91
N ASN A 50 -8.74 12.36 -6.99
CA ASN A 50 -8.99 10.92 -7.08
C ASN A 50 -7.74 10.09 -7.41
N THR A 51 -6.58 10.72 -7.56
CA THR A 51 -5.32 10.08 -7.98
C THR A 51 -4.25 10.13 -6.89
N PHE A 52 -3.97 11.31 -6.35
CA PHE A 52 -2.92 11.51 -5.35
C PHE A 52 -3.29 10.91 -4.00
N PHE A 53 -4.49 11.21 -3.50
CA PHE A 53 -4.88 10.83 -2.14
C PHE A 53 -4.97 9.31 -1.94
N PRO A 54 -5.55 8.52 -2.86
CA PRO A 54 -5.53 7.05 -2.74
C PRO A 54 -4.11 6.46 -2.70
N GLN A 55 -3.20 6.95 -3.56
CA GLN A 55 -1.80 6.50 -3.58
C GLN A 55 -1.04 6.91 -2.32
N TRP A 56 -1.31 8.11 -1.80
CA TRP A 56 -0.73 8.57 -0.54
C TRP A 56 -1.23 7.69 0.62
N LYS A 57 -2.54 7.45 0.69
CA LYS A 57 -3.19 6.64 1.71
C LYS A 57 -2.59 5.23 1.76
N GLU A 58 -2.44 4.58 0.62
CA GLU A 58 -1.84 3.24 0.50
C GLU A 58 -0.42 3.17 1.10
N LYS A 59 0.38 4.23 0.94
CA LYS A 59 1.78 4.27 1.40
C LYS A 59 1.98 4.72 2.85
N HIS A 60 0.99 5.38 3.44
CA HIS A 60 1.13 6.05 4.73
C HIS A 60 0.14 5.55 5.79
N GLN A 61 -1.01 5.00 5.41
CA GLN A 61 -2.02 4.53 6.37
C GLN A 61 -1.58 3.22 7.03
N VAL A 62 -1.45 3.25 8.35
CA VAL A 62 -1.35 2.07 9.20
C VAL A 62 -2.75 1.78 9.74
N ARG A 63 -3.24 0.56 9.55
CA ARG A 63 -4.53 0.12 10.09
C ARG A 63 -4.33 -0.71 11.35
N LEU A 64 -5.30 -0.65 12.26
CA LEU A 64 -5.32 -1.33 13.54
C LEU A 64 -6.38 -2.44 13.52
N SER A 65 -6.00 -3.65 13.89
CA SER A 65 -6.95 -4.72 14.18
C SER A 65 -6.77 -5.21 15.62
N VAL A 66 -7.88 -5.44 16.31
CA VAL A 66 -7.89 -5.97 17.68
C VAL A 66 -8.42 -7.40 17.61
N SER A 67 -7.64 -8.34 18.16
CA SER A 67 -8.00 -9.76 18.21
C SER A 67 -7.82 -10.29 19.63
N ARG A 68 -8.27 -11.52 19.90
CA ARG A 68 -8.04 -12.18 21.22
C ARG A 68 -6.55 -12.32 21.56
N ASN A 69 -5.68 -12.36 20.55
CA ASN A 69 -4.23 -12.46 20.71
C ASN A 69 -3.56 -11.09 20.88
N GLY A 70 -4.35 -10.02 20.98
CA GLY A 70 -3.88 -8.65 21.15
C GLY A 70 -4.07 -7.79 19.90
N LEU A 71 -3.33 -6.68 19.89
CA LEU A 71 -3.41 -5.59 18.92
C LEU A 71 -2.39 -5.82 17.79
N LYS A 72 -2.86 -5.82 16.54
CA LYS A 72 -2.03 -5.99 15.34
C LYS A 72 -2.09 -4.72 14.49
N LEU A 73 -0.92 -4.18 14.20
CA LEU A 73 -0.72 -3.08 13.26
C LEU A 73 -0.49 -3.64 11.86
N HIS A 74 -1.31 -3.21 10.91
CA HIS A 74 -1.15 -3.51 9.50
C HIS A 74 -0.42 -2.35 8.85
N MET A 75 0.85 -2.60 8.54
CA MET A 75 1.72 -1.60 7.93
C MET A 75 1.45 -1.49 6.42
N PRO A 76 1.62 -0.29 5.82
CA PRO A 76 1.64 -0.13 4.37
C PRO A 76 2.54 -1.15 3.67
N PRO A 77 2.15 -1.66 2.50
CA PRO A 77 2.98 -2.56 1.71
C PRO A 77 4.31 -1.88 1.33
N SER A 78 5.38 -2.67 1.22
CA SER A 78 6.69 -2.19 0.78
C SER A 78 6.78 -1.99 -0.74
N TYR A 79 5.72 -2.33 -1.46
CA TYR A 79 5.56 -2.17 -2.91
C TYR A 79 4.34 -1.28 -3.18
N SER A 80 4.27 -0.68 -4.37
CA SER A 80 3.11 0.13 -4.78
C SER A 80 2.11 -0.75 -5.55
N ILE A 81 0.84 -0.69 -5.20
CA ILE A 81 -0.27 -1.40 -5.87
C ILE A 81 -0.72 -0.60 -7.08
N VAL A 82 0.14 -0.61 -8.10
CA VAL A 82 -0.10 0.03 -9.40
C VAL A 82 0.29 -0.95 -10.50
N ILE A 83 -0.10 -0.64 -11.74
CA ILE A 83 0.44 -1.35 -12.89
C ILE A 83 1.95 -1.09 -12.96
N GLN A 84 2.75 -2.16 -13.03
CA GLN A 84 4.20 -2.09 -13.05
C GLN A 84 4.77 -2.85 -14.24
N GLU A 85 5.74 -2.24 -14.91
CA GLU A 85 6.57 -2.88 -15.93
C GLU A 85 7.97 -3.12 -15.36
N SER A 86 8.44 -4.35 -15.49
CA SER A 86 9.78 -4.77 -15.07
C SER A 86 10.80 -4.50 -16.18
N GLU A 87 12.08 -4.37 -15.83
CA GLU A 87 13.19 -4.16 -16.77
C GLU A 87 13.29 -5.26 -17.84
N ASN A 88 12.83 -6.48 -17.54
CA ASN A 88 12.78 -7.59 -18.48
C ASN A 88 11.53 -7.58 -19.39
N GLY A 89 10.71 -6.54 -19.33
CA GLY A 89 9.46 -6.40 -20.08
C GLY A 89 8.29 -7.19 -19.51
N SER A 90 8.37 -7.69 -18.28
CA SER A 90 7.23 -8.34 -17.60
C SER A 90 6.27 -7.30 -17.04
N LEU A 91 4.97 -7.52 -17.21
CA LEU A 91 3.91 -6.64 -16.73
C LEU A 91 3.19 -7.26 -15.52
N HIS A 92 2.98 -6.45 -14.48
CA HIS A 92 2.20 -6.81 -13.30
C HIS A 92 1.00 -5.87 -13.17
N VAL A 93 -0.21 -6.42 -13.19
CA VAL A 93 -1.47 -5.67 -13.12
C VAL A 93 -2.28 -6.12 -11.89
N PRO A 94 -2.49 -5.26 -10.89
CA PRO A 94 -3.31 -5.59 -9.73
C PRO A 94 -4.80 -5.56 -10.06
N THR A 95 -5.60 -6.43 -9.45
CA THR A 95 -7.06 -6.31 -9.50
C THR A 95 -7.56 -5.18 -8.60
N THR A 96 -8.68 -4.55 -9.00
CA THR A 96 -9.33 -3.49 -8.23
C THR A 96 -10.10 -4.01 -7.02
N THR A 97 -10.45 -5.30 -7.01
CA THR A 97 -11.24 -5.95 -5.97
C THR A 97 -10.32 -6.60 -4.93
N GLY A 98 -10.31 -6.07 -3.72
CA GLY A 98 -9.61 -6.65 -2.57
C GLY A 98 -9.36 -5.64 -1.47
N ASP A 99 -9.65 -6.04 -0.23
CA ASP A 99 -9.09 -5.39 0.96
C ASP A 99 -7.93 -6.25 1.41
N ASP A 100 -6.70 -5.74 1.28
CA ASP A 100 -5.44 -6.48 1.54
C ASP A 100 -5.36 -7.05 2.98
N LEU A 101 -6.29 -6.68 3.85
CA LEU A 101 -6.44 -7.18 5.21
C LEU A 101 -7.27 -8.47 5.33
N GLU A 102 -8.34 -8.59 4.55
CA GLU A 102 -9.29 -9.70 4.64
C GLU A 102 -9.12 -10.69 3.50
N THR A 103 -8.85 -10.19 2.29
CA THR A 103 -8.65 -11.00 1.09
C THR A 103 -7.35 -10.60 0.38
N PRO A 104 -6.41 -11.54 0.17
CA PRO A 104 -5.21 -11.24 -0.59
C PRO A 104 -5.57 -10.74 -1.98
N ARG A 105 -5.03 -9.58 -2.37
CA ARG A 105 -5.25 -9.02 -3.70
C ARG A 105 -4.63 -9.92 -4.77
N GLU A 106 -5.40 -10.16 -5.83
CA GLU A 106 -4.94 -10.92 -6.99
C GLU A 106 -4.16 -10.03 -7.97
N TRP A 107 -3.20 -10.64 -8.67
CA TRP A 107 -2.34 -9.97 -9.63
C TRP A 107 -2.27 -10.78 -10.93
N LEU A 108 -2.42 -10.09 -12.06
CA LEU A 108 -2.12 -10.66 -13.37
C LEU A 108 -0.64 -10.40 -13.69
N CYS A 109 0.10 -11.46 -13.99
CA CYS A 109 1.48 -11.38 -14.45
C CYS A 109 1.58 -11.81 -15.91
N ALA A 110 2.11 -10.94 -16.75
CA ALA A 110 2.42 -11.24 -18.14
C ALA A 110 3.93 -11.15 -18.35
N THR A 111 4.58 -12.30 -18.54
CA THR A 111 6.02 -12.39 -18.80
C THR A 111 6.23 -12.98 -20.19
N ARG A 112 7.17 -12.43 -20.96
CA ARG A 112 7.56 -13.02 -22.24
C ARG A 112 8.35 -14.31 -21.98
N PRO A 113 8.02 -15.44 -22.60
CA PRO A 113 8.86 -16.63 -22.52
C PRO A 113 10.26 -16.29 -23.01
N THR A 114 11.29 -16.52 -22.20
CA THR A 114 12.66 -16.52 -22.68
C THR A 114 12.81 -17.75 -23.56
N ASN A 115 13.13 -17.57 -24.85
CA ASN A 115 13.47 -18.69 -25.73
C ASN A 115 14.76 -19.36 -25.25
N THR A 116 14.66 -20.26 -24.28
CA THR A 116 15.73 -21.19 -23.88
C THR A 116 15.33 -22.61 -24.28
N SER A 117 14.87 -22.77 -25.52
CA SER A 117 14.66 -24.07 -26.15
C SER A 117 15.03 -23.99 -27.63
N MET A 118 16.32 -23.84 -27.91
CA MET A 118 16.97 -24.36 -29.11
C MET A 118 18.49 -24.26 -28.94
N SER A 119 19.08 -25.23 -28.25
CA SER A 119 20.42 -25.74 -28.58
C SER A 119 20.79 -26.92 -27.69
N GLY A 120 20.92 -28.07 -28.34
CA GLY A 120 21.63 -29.25 -27.85
C GLY A 120 20.74 -30.50 -27.86
N PHE A 121 21.05 -31.57 -28.55
CA PHE A 121 22.07 -31.94 -29.54
C PHE A 121 21.47 -33.13 -30.33
N GLU A 122 22.06 -33.45 -31.47
CA GLU A 122 21.82 -34.65 -32.30
C GLU A 122 21.57 -35.96 -31.51
#